data_AF-A0A950ACP8-F1
#
_entry.id   AF-A0A950ACP8-F1
#
_cell.length_a   1.000
_cell.length_b   1.000
_cell.length_c   1.000
_cell.angle_alpha   90.00
_cell.angle_beta   90.00
_cell.angle_gamma   90.00
#
_symmetry.space_group_name_H-M   'P 1'
#
loop_
_entity.id
_entity.type
_entity.pdbx_description
1 polymer ?
#
loop_
_entity_poly.entity_id
_entity_poly.type
_entity_poly.pdbx_seq_one_letter_code
_entity_poly.pdbx_strand_id
1 'polypeptide(L)'
;MKRIGILTAGGDTPAMNATIHGAVVRANQLKVEVFGLIKGFNSLFNPRVPHVHLNPLYQEIPEIDPTKGGTMIGSSRDYVDPEKKAELDLVALRLENLGIEGLICVGGDGTLNGLQPLAERLPAVLAPKTIDNDLGLNYPSEPDDWVRVKDPDTKGGVRYEQA
;
A
#
# COMPACT_ATOMS: atom_id res chain seq x y z
N MET A 1 14.11 -1.85 -8.64
CA MET A 1 13.71 -1.56 -7.26
C MET A 1 14.71 -2.19 -6.31
N LYS A 2 15.36 -1.40 -5.45
CA LYS A 2 16.19 -1.90 -4.35
C LYS A 2 15.43 -1.95 -3.03
N ARG A 3 14.49 -1.03 -2.83
CA ARG A 3 13.69 -0.92 -1.61
C ARG A 3 12.24 -0.59 -1.92
N ILE A 4 11.33 -1.25 -1.20
CA ILE A 4 9.88 -1.01 -1.28
C ILE A 4 9.30 -0.74 0.11
N GLY A 5 8.20 0.02 0.14
CA GLY A 5 7.39 0.23 1.32
C GLY A 5 6.20 -0.72 1.33
N ILE A 6 5.74 -1.14 2.51
CA ILE A 6 4.47 -1.84 2.69
C ILE A 6 3.69 -1.20 3.83
N LEU A 7 2.40 -0.96 3.62
CA LEU A 7 1.51 -0.38 4.63
C LEU A 7 0.19 -1.15 4.70
N THR A 8 -0.44 -1.12 5.88
CA THR A 8 -1.80 -1.64 6.09
C THR A 8 -2.75 -0.49 6.41
N ALA A 9 -3.91 -0.46 5.76
CA ALA A 9 -4.91 0.61 5.94
C ALA A 9 -6.34 0.05 6.02
N GLY A 10 -7.24 0.82 6.64
CA GLY A 10 -8.63 0.43 6.90
C GLY A 10 -8.82 -0.48 8.12
N GLY A 11 -9.93 -1.22 8.14
CA GLY A 11 -10.24 -2.18 9.22
C GLY A 11 -9.29 -3.38 9.22
N ASP A 12 -8.96 -3.85 10.42
CA ASP A 12 -8.04 -4.98 10.61
C ASP A 12 -8.66 -6.32 10.16
N THR A 13 -7.86 -7.24 9.66
CA THR A 13 -8.30 -8.58 9.23
C THR A 13 -7.25 -9.64 9.56
N PRO A 14 -7.64 -10.91 9.75
CA PRO A 14 -6.72 -11.97 10.15
C PRO A 14 -5.51 -12.19 9.21
N ALA A 15 -5.63 -11.85 7.93
CA ALA A 15 -4.62 -12.18 6.93
C ALA A 15 -3.49 -11.14 6.78
N MET A 16 -3.53 -9.99 7.47
CA MET A 16 -2.58 -8.90 7.19
C MET A 16 -1.12 -9.29 7.46
N ASN A 17 -0.80 -9.92 8.59
CA ASN A 17 0.57 -10.40 8.85
C ASN A 17 1.02 -11.44 7.83
N ALA A 18 0.12 -12.35 7.41
CA ALA A 18 0.44 -13.33 6.37
C ALA A 18 0.73 -12.68 5.01
N THR A 19 0.01 -11.61 4.65
CA THR A 19 0.28 -10.82 3.44
C THR A 19 1.63 -10.12 3.52
N ILE A 20 1.95 -9.48 4.65
CA ILE A 20 3.26 -8.85 4.88
C ILE A 20 4.38 -9.89 4.78
N HIS A 21 4.20 -11.05 5.44
CA HIS A 21 5.13 -12.17 5.39
C HIS A 21 5.37 -12.64 3.95
N GLY A 22 4.31 -12.86 3.17
CA GLY A 22 4.42 -13.29 1.76
C GLY A 22 5.18 -12.28 0.90
N ALA A 23 4.91 -10.98 1.06
CA ALA A 23 5.63 -9.92 0.37
C ALA A 23 7.13 -9.92 0.75
N VAL A 24 7.44 -10.07 2.03
CA VAL A 24 8.82 -10.12 2.54
C VAL A 24 9.58 -11.35 2.03
N VAL A 25 8.98 -12.53 2.09
CA VAL A 25 9.57 -13.77 1.55
C VAL A 25 9.90 -13.61 0.08
N ARG A 26 8.97 -13.03 -0.70
CA ARG A 26 9.21 -12.78 -2.12
C ARG A 26 10.32 -11.75 -2.35
N ALA A 27 10.34 -10.67 -1.57
CA ALA A 27 11.38 -9.65 -1.64
C ALA A 27 12.78 -10.20 -1.28
N ASN A 28 12.87 -11.10 -0.30
CA ASN A 28 14.12 -11.77 0.10
C ASN A 28 14.74 -12.57 -1.06
N GLN A 29 13.91 -13.28 -1.84
CA GLN A 29 14.33 -14.01 -3.03
C GLN A 29 14.90 -13.08 -4.11
N LEU A 30 14.36 -11.86 -4.20
CA LEU A 30 14.73 -10.85 -5.20
C LEU A 30 15.81 -9.87 -4.70
N LYS A 31 16.28 -10.01 -3.45
CA LYS A 31 17.21 -9.08 -2.80
C LYS A 31 16.70 -7.63 -2.79
N VAL A 32 15.42 -7.48 -2.44
CA VAL A 32 14.76 -6.18 -2.26
C VAL A 32 14.51 -5.95 -0.77
N GLU A 33 14.87 -4.79 -0.26
CA GLU A 33 14.56 -4.37 1.11
C GLU A 33 13.08 -3.97 1.23
N VAL A 34 12.44 -4.33 2.34
CA VAL A 34 11.04 -4.03 2.63
C VAL A 34 10.95 -3.23 3.92
N PHE A 35 10.35 -2.03 3.83
CA PHE A 35 10.08 -1.18 4.98
C PHE A 35 8.58 -1.16 5.28
N GLY A 36 8.23 -1.60 6.48
CA GLY A 36 6.88 -1.51 7.04
C GLY A 36 6.58 -0.10 7.52
N LEU A 37 5.57 0.52 6.93
CA LEU A 37 5.11 1.86 7.28
C LEU A 37 4.07 1.76 8.41
N ILE A 38 4.49 2.14 9.62
CA ILE A 38 3.68 2.01 10.82
C ILE A 38 2.39 2.83 10.69
N LYS A 39 1.25 2.27 11.13
CA LYS A 39 -0.06 2.93 11.12
C LYS A 39 -0.48 3.45 9.74
N GLY A 40 -0.19 2.68 8.68
CA GLY A 40 -0.68 2.98 7.35
C GLY A 40 -0.21 4.34 6.81
N PHE A 41 -1.11 5.04 6.12
CA PHE A 41 -0.84 6.38 5.59
C PHE A 41 -0.56 7.42 6.69
N ASN A 42 -1.00 7.19 7.94
CA ASN A 42 -0.77 8.15 9.03
C ASN A 42 0.72 8.50 9.22
N SER A 43 1.60 7.50 9.13
CA SER A 43 3.05 7.73 9.25
C SER A 43 3.61 8.54 8.09
N LEU A 44 3.00 8.46 6.91
CA LEU A 44 3.40 9.27 5.77
C LEU A 44 3.07 10.75 5.99
N PHE A 45 2.06 11.07 6.80
CA PHE A 45 1.74 12.44 7.21
C PHE A 45 2.53 12.91 8.43
N ASN A 46 2.98 11.99 9.30
CA ASN A 46 3.73 12.31 10.52
C ASN A 46 5.18 11.77 10.51
N PRO A 47 6.20 12.63 10.34
CA PRO A 47 7.59 12.20 10.19
C PRO A 47 8.22 11.68 11.49
N ARG A 48 7.50 11.78 12.62
CA ARG A 48 7.96 11.27 13.92
C ARG A 48 7.63 9.80 14.12
N VAL A 49 6.80 9.22 13.25
CA VAL A 49 6.42 7.81 13.35
C VAL A 49 7.55 6.99 12.74
N PRO A 50 8.20 6.10 13.50
CA PRO A 50 9.26 5.26 12.96
C PRO A 50 8.69 4.23 11.96
N HIS A 51 9.55 3.75 11.07
CA HIS A 51 9.25 2.65 10.15
C HIS A 51 10.08 1.42 10.50
N VAL A 52 9.61 0.23 10.13
CA VAL A 52 10.25 -1.04 10.47
C VAL A 52 10.97 -1.60 9.25
N HIS A 53 12.26 -1.90 9.36
CA HIS A 53 12.95 -2.68 8.34
C HIS A 53 12.56 -4.15 8.53
N LEU A 54 11.73 -4.68 7.64
CA LEU A 54 11.08 -5.99 7.80
C LEU A 54 11.98 -7.16 7.42
N ASN A 55 13.06 -6.90 6.67
CA ASN A 55 13.96 -7.94 6.19
C ASN A 55 15.46 -7.54 6.18
N PRO A 56 16.03 -7.11 7.31
CA PRO A 56 17.45 -6.76 7.37
C PRO A 56 18.30 -7.93 6.87
N LEU A 57 19.32 -7.63 6.07
CA LEU A 57 20.18 -8.65 5.43
C LEU A 57 19.42 -9.66 4.55
N TYR A 58 18.23 -9.29 4.07
CA TYR A 58 17.33 -10.14 3.28
C TYR A 58 16.85 -11.38 4.03
N GLN A 59 16.61 -11.23 5.34
CA GLN A 59 16.01 -12.22 6.23
C GLN A 59 14.85 -11.59 6.98
N GLU A 60 13.67 -12.21 6.95
CA GLU A 60 12.50 -11.75 7.69
C GLU A 60 12.76 -11.63 9.19
N ILE A 61 12.19 -10.60 9.80
CA ILE A 61 12.20 -10.46 11.26
C ILE A 61 11.19 -11.43 11.90
N PRO A 62 11.47 -11.99 13.09
CA PRO A 62 10.61 -12.99 13.74
C PRO A 62 9.26 -12.44 14.19
N GLU A 63 9.09 -11.11 14.29
CA GLU A 63 7.84 -10.46 14.65
C GLU A 63 6.76 -10.59 13.55
N ILE A 64 7.16 -10.82 12.30
CA ILE A 64 6.22 -11.05 11.18
C ILE A 64 5.76 -12.52 11.25
N ASP A 65 4.80 -12.79 12.13
CA ASP A 65 4.22 -14.12 12.31
C ASP A 65 2.97 -14.30 11.42
N PRO A 66 3.04 -15.12 10.34
CA PRO A 66 1.90 -15.31 9.43
C PRO A 66 0.72 -16.06 10.06
N THR A 67 0.90 -16.63 11.25
CA THR A 67 -0.15 -17.35 11.98
C THR A 67 -0.89 -16.46 12.98
N LYS A 68 -0.43 -15.22 13.19
CA LYS A 68 -1.10 -14.24 14.04
C LYS A 68 -2.01 -13.33 13.23
N GLY A 69 -3.26 -13.24 13.68
CA GLY A 69 -4.19 -12.26 13.15
C GLY A 69 -3.74 -10.82 13.40
N GLY A 70 -4.32 -9.90 12.64
CA GLY A 70 -4.02 -8.48 12.75
C GLY A 70 -2.82 -8.05 11.91
N THR A 71 -2.33 -6.84 12.18
CA THR A 71 -1.13 -6.26 11.55
C THR A 71 -0.11 -5.80 12.58
N MET A 72 1.12 -6.31 12.50
CA MET A 72 2.22 -5.90 13.38
C MET A 72 2.66 -4.44 13.16
N ILE A 73 2.43 -3.90 11.96
CA ILE A 73 2.76 -2.51 11.64
C ILE A 73 1.60 -1.56 11.95
N GLY A 74 0.43 -2.07 12.34
CA GLY A 74 -0.74 -1.27 12.65
C GLY A 74 -1.42 -0.69 11.40
N SER A 75 -2.68 -0.28 11.54
CA SER A 75 -3.47 0.30 10.47
C SER A 75 -3.99 1.68 10.84
N SER A 76 -4.30 2.51 9.84
CA SER A 76 -5.08 3.74 10.04
C SER A 76 -6.18 3.89 8.98
N ARG A 77 -7.10 4.83 9.24
CA ARG A 77 -8.14 5.26 8.29
C ARG A 77 -7.85 6.67 7.77
N ASP A 78 -6.57 6.98 7.61
CA ASP A 78 -6.12 8.17 6.90
C ASP A 78 -5.80 7.77 5.46
N TYR A 79 -6.06 8.67 4.52
CA TYR A 79 -5.82 8.43 3.10
C TYR A 79 -5.29 9.70 2.46
N VAL A 80 -4.46 9.56 1.44
CA VAL A 80 -3.99 10.72 0.68
C VAL A 80 -5.15 11.26 -0.16
N ASP A 81 -5.36 12.56 -0.05
CA ASP A 81 -6.39 13.28 -0.81
C ASP A 81 -5.77 13.88 -2.09
N PRO A 82 -6.24 13.51 -3.30
CA PRO A 82 -5.72 14.05 -4.55
C PRO A 82 -5.89 15.56 -4.69
N GLU A 83 -6.88 16.16 -4.00
CA GLU A 83 -7.11 17.61 -4.04
C GLU A 83 -6.07 18.37 -3.21
N LYS A 84 -5.46 17.72 -2.22
CA LYS A 84 -4.44 18.30 -1.33
C LYS A 84 -3.02 18.11 -1.90
N LYS A 85 -2.73 18.80 -3.00
CA LYS A 85 -1.43 18.69 -3.71
C LYS A 85 -0.20 18.83 -2.81
N ALA A 86 -0.20 19.79 -1.88
CA ALA A 86 0.93 20.00 -0.97
C ALA A 86 1.16 18.82 -0.02
N GLU A 87 0.09 18.13 0.40
CA GLU A 87 0.16 16.93 1.23
C GLU A 87 0.69 15.74 0.42
N LEU A 88 0.20 15.58 -0.81
CA LEU A 88 0.69 14.56 -1.75
C LEU A 88 2.19 14.73 -2.05
N ASP A 89 2.63 15.95 -2.35
CA ASP A 89 4.05 16.26 -2.62
C ASP A 89 4.92 15.96 -1.38
N LEU A 90 4.41 16.28 -0.18
CA LEU A 90 5.09 15.98 1.07
C LEU A 90 5.23 14.46 1.29
N VAL A 91 4.17 13.68 1.03
CA VAL A 91 4.22 12.22 1.15
C VAL A 91 5.19 11.62 0.13
N ALA A 92 5.14 12.07 -1.13
CA ALA A 92 6.06 11.60 -2.17
C ALA A 92 7.52 11.87 -1.81
N LEU A 93 7.84 13.08 -1.36
CA LEU A 93 9.19 13.45 -0.92
C LEU A 93 9.65 12.60 0.28
N ARG A 94 8.75 12.21 1.18
CA ARG A 94 9.10 11.34 2.30
C ARG A 94 9.41 9.92 1.86
N LEU A 95 8.63 9.36 0.96
CA LEU A 95 8.90 8.05 0.37
C LEU A 95 10.26 8.06 -0.34
N GLU A 96 10.57 9.13 -1.08
CA GLU A 96 11.87 9.34 -1.72
C GLU A 96 13.01 9.43 -0.70
N ASN A 97 12.85 10.20 0.38
CA ASN A 97 13.86 10.32 1.45
C ASN A 97 14.12 9.00 2.19
N LEU A 98 13.13 8.12 2.26
CA LEU A 98 13.27 6.76 2.79
C LEU A 98 13.91 5.80 1.77
N GLY A 99 14.12 6.25 0.54
CA GLY A 99 14.60 5.43 -0.58
C GLY A 99 13.58 4.42 -1.08
N ILE A 100 12.29 4.65 -0.83
CA ILE A 100 11.22 3.74 -1.26
C ILE A 100 10.93 3.96 -2.74
N GLU A 101 11.21 2.94 -3.56
CA GLU A 101 11.03 2.98 -5.02
C GLU A 101 9.68 2.39 -5.47
N GLY A 102 8.94 1.77 -4.56
CA GLY A 102 7.62 1.22 -4.82
C GLY A 102 6.82 0.95 -3.55
N LEU A 103 5.50 0.94 -3.64
CA LEU A 103 4.61 0.84 -2.48
C LEU A 103 3.61 -0.30 -2.62
N ILE A 104 3.52 -1.15 -1.59
CA ILE A 104 2.45 -2.15 -1.44
C ILE A 104 1.47 -1.62 -0.40
N CYS A 105 0.22 -1.39 -0.81
CA CYS A 105 -0.85 -0.97 0.08
C CYS A 105 -1.80 -2.14 0.34
N VAL A 106 -1.85 -2.63 1.57
CA VAL A 106 -2.77 -3.69 1.99
C VAL A 106 -4.04 -3.06 2.55
N GLY A 107 -5.18 -3.21 1.88
CA GLY A 107 -6.40 -2.52 2.30
C GLY A 107 -7.61 -2.71 1.40
N GLY A 108 -8.69 -2.01 1.74
CA GLY A 108 -9.95 -1.99 1.00
C GLY A 108 -10.12 -0.75 0.11
N ASP A 109 -11.36 -0.39 -0.24
CA ASP A 109 -11.66 0.70 -1.19
C ASP A 109 -11.05 2.05 -0.81
N GLY A 110 -11.15 2.44 0.47
CA GLY A 110 -10.52 3.67 0.94
C GLY A 110 -9.00 3.68 0.69
N THR A 111 -8.37 2.51 0.79
CA THR A 111 -6.92 2.34 0.52
C THR A 111 -6.64 2.47 -0.96
N LEU A 112 -7.47 1.90 -1.83
CA LEU A 112 -7.37 2.08 -3.28
C LEU A 112 -7.50 3.56 -3.65
N ASN A 113 -8.46 4.28 -3.07
CA ASN A 113 -8.64 5.71 -3.33
C ASN A 113 -7.42 6.53 -2.89
N GLY A 114 -6.85 6.25 -1.71
CA GLY A 114 -5.62 6.91 -1.25
C GLY A 114 -4.35 6.51 -2.02
N LEU A 115 -4.35 5.32 -2.64
CA LEU A 115 -3.25 4.80 -3.44
C LEU A 115 -3.16 5.47 -4.82
N GLN A 116 -4.29 5.70 -5.48
CA GLN A 116 -4.35 6.25 -6.84
C GLN A 116 -3.49 7.52 -7.05
N PRO A 117 -3.57 8.57 -6.22
CA PRO A 117 -2.73 9.76 -6.42
C PRO A 117 -1.23 9.48 -6.19
N LEU A 118 -0.88 8.49 -5.37
CA LEU A 118 0.52 8.07 -5.20
C LEU A 118 1.02 7.24 -6.37
N ALA A 119 0.16 6.46 -7.02
CA ALA A 119 0.51 5.66 -8.20
C ALA A 119 0.99 6.54 -9.38
N GLU A 120 0.57 7.82 -9.43
CA GLU A 120 1.08 8.79 -10.39
C GLU A 120 2.51 9.29 -10.07
N ARG A 121 3.02 9.04 -8.85
CA ARG A 121 4.32 9.51 -8.36
C ARG A 121 5.36 8.40 -8.21
N LEU A 122 4.93 7.19 -7.87
CA LEU A 122 5.78 6.00 -7.78
C LEU A 122 4.99 4.73 -8.10
N PRO A 123 5.64 3.64 -8.56
CA PRO A 123 4.99 2.36 -8.73
C PRO A 123 4.31 1.90 -7.44
N ALA A 124 3.02 1.61 -7.51
CA ALA A 124 2.26 1.26 -6.33
C ALA A 124 1.21 0.19 -6.67
N VAL A 125 1.00 -0.76 -5.76
CA VAL A 125 0.09 -1.88 -5.94
C VAL A 125 -0.81 -2.06 -4.72
N LEU A 126 -2.05 -2.46 -4.97
CA LEU A 126 -3.00 -2.83 -3.92
C LEU A 126 -2.89 -4.34 -3.66
N ALA A 127 -2.75 -4.72 -2.40
CA ALA A 127 -3.07 -6.05 -1.93
C ALA A 127 -4.49 -6.00 -1.31
N PRO A 128 -5.51 -6.47 -2.04
CA PRO A 128 -6.90 -6.27 -1.65
C PRO A 128 -7.20 -7.01 -0.35
N LYS A 129 -7.91 -6.33 0.55
CA LYS A 129 -8.23 -6.84 1.88
C LYS A 129 -9.57 -6.30 2.36
N THR A 130 -10.57 -7.16 2.40
CA THR A 130 -11.90 -6.92 2.96
C THR A 130 -12.44 -8.23 3.55
N ILE A 131 -13.19 -8.17 4.65
CA ILE A 131 -13.98 -9.32 5.14
C ILE A 131 -15.36 -9.36 4.48
N ASP A 132 -15.77 -8.23 3.89
CA ASP A 132 -17.08 -8.02 3.30
C ASP A 132 -17.14 -8.56 1.86
N ASN A 133 -15.98 -8.86 1.26
CA ASN A 133 -15.83 -9.46 -0.07
C ASN A 133 -16.49 -8.63 -1.18
N ASP A 134 -16.31 -7.31 -1.12
CA ASP A 134 -17.04 -6.30 -1.88
C ASP A 134 -16.14 -5.40 -2.75
N LEU A 135 -14.86 -5.74 -2.89
CA LEU A 135 -13.88 -4.89 -3.58
C LEU A 135 -13.90 -4.99 -5.11
N GLY A 136 -14.66 -5.93 -5.68
CA GLY A 136 -14.65 -6.23 -7.13
C GLY A 136 -13.31 -6.74 -7.68
N LEU A 137 -12.43 -7.24 -6.79
CA LEU A 137 -11.14 -7.91 -7.07
C LEU A 137 -10.95 -9.18 -6.21
N ASN A 138 -12.06 -9.77 -5.79
CA ASN A 138 -12.15 -10.92 -4.90
C ASN A 138 -11.84 -12.25 -5.60
N TYR A 139 -12.08 -12.34 -6.92
CA TYR A 139 -11.93 -13.58 -7.68
C TYR A 139 -10.91 -13.44 -8.81
N PRO A 140 -10.15 -14.49 -9.17
CA PRO A 140 -9.22 -14.46 -10.31
C PRO A 140 -9.88 -14.19 -11.67
N SER A 141 -11.20 -14.35 -11.75
CA SER A 141 -11.99 -14.05 -12.94
C SER A 141 -12.46 -12.59 -13.01
N GLU A 142 -12.31 -11.83 -11.93
CA GLU A 142 -12.61 -10.40 -11.93
C GLU A 142 -11.46 -9.63 -12.57
N PRO A 143 -11.74 -8.57 -13.35
CA PRO A 143 -10.70 -7.79 -14.01
C PRO A 143 -9.75 -7.16 -12.99
N ASP A 144 -8.46 -7.48 -13.07
CA ASP A 144 -7.40 -6.96 -12.21
C ASP A 144 -6.67 -5.74 -12.83
N ASP A 145 -6.87 -5.51 -14.13
CA ASP A 145 -6.37 -4.35 -14.86
C ASP A 145 -7.43 -3.25 -14.98
N TRP A 146 -7.02 -2.02 -14.71
CA TRP A 146 -7.84 -0.82 -14.83
C TRP A 146 -7.25 0.12 -15.87
N VAL A 147 -8.05 0.46 -16.89
CA VAL A 147 -7.63 1.33 -17.97
C VAL A 147 -8.04 2.76 -17.67
N ARG A 148 -7.07 3.68 -17.80
CA ARG A 148 -7.33 5.12 -17.67
C ARG A 148 -8.14 5.59 -18.87
N VAL A 149 -9.41 5.90 -18.65
CA VAL A 149 -10.32 6.43 -19.68
C VAL A 149 -10.69 7.87 -19.37
N LYS A 150 -11.07 8.62 -20.40
CA LYS A 150 -11.51 10.01 -20.25
C LYS A 150 -12.91 10.01 -19.63
N ASP A 151 -13.10 10.78 -18.55
CA ASP A 151 -14.41 10.90 -17.92
C ASP A 151 -15.28 11.87 -18.74
N PRO A 152 -16.43 11.42 -19.29
CA PRO A 152 -17.31 12.29 -20.06
C PRO A 152 -18.04 13.31 -19.18
N ASP A 153 -18.20 13.05 -17.89
CA ASP A 153 -19.03 13.85 -16.98
C ASP A 153 -18.26 15.00 -16.31
N THR A 154 -16.92 15.01 -16.45
CA THR A 154 -16.05 16.03 -15.85
C THR A 154 -15.12 16.67 -16.88
N LYS A 155 -14.96 18.01 -16.83
CA LYS A 155 -14.07 18.74 -17.76
C LYS A 155 -12.60 18.41 -17.49
N GLY A 156 -12.07 17.47 -18.27
CA GLY A 156 -10.67 17.05 -18.20
C GLY A 156 -10.40 16.00 -17.12
N GLY A 157 -11.45 15.43 -16.52
CA GLY A 157 -11.30 14.31 -15.60
C GLY A 157 -10.98 13.02 -16.33
N VAL A 158 -10.43 12.10 -15.56
CA VAL A 158 -10.15 10.73 -15.97
C VAL A 158 -10.83 9.82 -14.97
N ARG A 159 -11.42 8.74 -15.46
CA ARG A 159 -11.94 7.65 -14.64
C ARG A 159 -11.24 6.36 -15.04
N TYR A 160 -11.26 5.39 -14.15
CA TYR A 160 -10.70 4.08 -14.41
C TYR A 160 -11.85 3.13 -14.70
N GLU A 161 -11.75 2.39 -15.80
CA GLU A 161 -12.67 1.30 -16.13
C GLU A 161 -11.92 -0.03 -16.06
N GLN A 162 -12.60 -1.08 -15.61
CA GLN A 162 -12.08 -2.44 -15.67
C GLN A 162 -11.84 -2.83 -17.13
N ALA A 163 -10.66 -3.37 -17.42
CA ALA A 163 -10.26 -3.83 -18.75
C ALA A 163 -11.04 -5.07 -19.22
#